data_AF-A0AAU7EHC4-F1
#
_entry.id   AF-A0AAU7EHC4-F1
#
_cell.length_a   1.000
_cell.length_b   1.000
_cell.length_c   1.000
_cell.angle_alpha   90.00
_cell.angle_beta   90.00
_cell.angle_gamma   90.00
#
_symmetry.space_group_name_H-M   'P 1'
#
loop_
_entity.id
_entity.type
_entity.pdbx_description
1 polymer ?
#
loop_
_entity_poly.entity_id
_entity_poly.type
_entity_poly.pdbx_seq_one_letter_code
_entity_poly.pdbx_strand_id
1 'polypeptide(L)'
;MKLDFLESAVLKTLVLDYSEPDIQKLLEIDHEKYHLIISNLFFKYNTYDLFQTILFAIANGHINRYDLVKDEIKNLALSHSQYIYDNLKILDLLKIKSSNDLDGLLNEFIIKSQGIFIKKDCSKISFVLSLEEIEYCKHRVFHSLRCDLSEFDESILTNFKIEKALIRRLKVNNFFNVIRRVFELQLIEKDIFVPEYEDLQKAIKEEVKINIISNYQALDMTDKEKRLSIYFNLINYYNELENKLFFAECVLI
;
A
#
# COMPACT_ATOMS: atom_id res chain seq x y z
N MET A 1 24.83 2.37 -1.29
CA MET A 1 24.66 1.78 -2.65
C MET A 1 23.57 2.56 -3.36
N LYS A 2 23.66 2.81 -4.68
CA LYS A 2 22.58 3.49 -5.42
C LYS A 2 22.04 2.55 -6.51
N LEU A 3 20.73 2.41 -6.56
CA LEU A 3 20.03 1.73 -7.64
C LEU A 3 19.71 2.73 -8.75
N ASP A 4 19.82 2.29 -10.00
CA ASP A 4 19.22 3.03 -11.11
C ASP A 4 17.69 2.85 -11.10
N PHE A 5 17.01 3.57 -12.01
CA PHE A 5 15.56 3.54 -12.08
C PHE A 5 15.03 2.13 -12.37
N LEU A 6 15.61 1.41 -13.35
CA LEU A 6 15.12 0.11 -13.78
C LEU A 6 15.38 -0.97 -12.74
N GLU A 7 16.53 -0.94 -12.07
CA GLU A 7 16.83 -1.79 -10.92
C GLU A 7 15.82 -1.59 -9.79
N SER A 8 15.52 -0.33 -9.46
CA SER A 8 14.48 -0.03 -8.46
C SER A 8 13.11 -0.51 -8.94
N ALA A 9 12.73 -0.24 -10.19
CA ALA A 9 11.42 -0.61 -10.73
C ALA A 9 11.22 -2.14 -10.80
N VAL A 10 12.25 -2.91 -11.16
CA VAL A 10 12.21 -4.38 -11.14
C VAL A 10 12.02 -4.89 -9.72
N LEU A 11 12.76 -4.36 -8.73
CA LEU A 11 12.56 -4.77 -7.34
C LEU A 11 11.16 -4.43 -6.82
N LYS A 12 10.66 -3.21 -7.10
CA LYS A 12 9.32 -2.78 -6.66
C LYS A 12 8.22 -3.63 -7.28
N THR A 13 8.36 -4.02 -8.55
CA THR A 13 7.38 -4.88 -9.24
C THR A 13 7.45 -6.33 -8.78
N LEU A 14 8.63 -6.86 -8.45
CA LEU A 14 8.76 -8.17 -7.81
C LEU A 14 8.08 -8.21 -6.43
N VAL A 15 8.23 -7.17 -5.61
CA VAL A 15 7.53 -7.08 -4.29
C VAL A 15 6.02 -6.96 -4.46
N LEU A 16 5.56 -6.43 -5.60
CA LEU A 16 4.17 -6.39 -5.99
C LEU A 16 3.68 -7.68 -6.64
N ASP A 17 4.44 -8.78 -6.58
CA ASP A 17 4.05 -10.10 -7.11
C ASP A 17 3.71 -10.08 -8.61
N TYR A 18 4.38 -9.22 -9.39
CA TYR A 18 4.30 -9.30 -10.85
C TYR A 18 5.13 -10.47 -11.37
N SER A 19 4.57 -11.20 -12.34
CA SER A 19 5.31 -12.23 -13.06
C SER A 19 6.40 -11.59 -13.93
N GLU A 20 7.48 -12.31 -14.22
CA GLU A 20 8.54 -11.81 -15.12
C GLU A 20 7.99 -11.27 -16.46
N PRO A 21 7.08 -11.96 -17.18
CA PRO A 21 6.47 -11.40 -18.39
C PRO A 21 5.72 -10.09 -18.16
N ASP A 22 5.03 -9.95 -17.03
CA ASP A 22 4.33 -8.72 -16.69
C ASP A 22 5.30 -7.58 -16.37
N ILE A 23 6.42 -7.87 -15.71
CA ILE A 23 7.49 -6.90 -15.44
C ILE A 23 8.10 -6.43 -16.76
N GLN A 24 8.47 -7.35 -17.65
CA GLN A 24 9.00 -7.04 -18.98
C GLN A 24 8.04 -6.15 -19.76
N LYS A 25 6.74 -6.47 -19.75
CA LYS A 25 5.70 -5.69 -20.41
C LYS A 25 5.52 -4.31 -19.77
N LEU A 26 5.40 -4.22 -18.44
CA LEU A 26 5.17 -2.98 -17.71
C LEU A 26 6.35 -2.01 -17.84
N LEU A 27 7.57 -2.56 -17.79
CA LEU A 27 8.81 -1.79 -17.91
C LEU A 27 9.28 -1.67 -19.36
N GLU A 28 8.57 -2.25 -20.33
CA GLU A 28 8.93 -2.39 -21.77
C GLU A 28 10.42 -2.70 -21.96
N ILE A 29 10.90 -3.71 -21.24
CA ILE A 29 12.25 -4.26 -21.38
C ILE A 29 12.16 -5.66 -21.95
N ASP A 30 13.17 -6.05 -22.74
CA ASP A 30 13.28 -7.42 -23.21
C ASP A 30 13.81 -8.35 -22.10
N HIS A 31 13.75 -9.65 -22.39
CA HIS A 31 14.22 -10.71 -21.51
C HIS A 31 15.72 -10.58 -21.17
N GLU A 32 16.57 -10.24 -22.14
CA GLU A 32 18.01 -10.08 -21.90
C GLU A 32 18.30 -8.95 -20.92
N LYS A 33 17.63 -7.81 -21.10
CA LYS A 33 17.75 -6.64 -20.22
C LYS A 33 17.22 -6.93 -18.82
N TYR A 34 16.10 -7.65 -18.70
CA TYR A 34 15.58 -8.10 -17.41
C TYR A 34 16.60 -8.94 -16.63
N HIS A 35 17.17 -9.98 -17.26
CA HIS A 35 18.16 -10.84 -16.58
C HIS A 35 19.48 -10.14 -16.27
N LEU A 36 19.89 -9.17 -17.10
CA LEU A 36 21.04 -8.33 -16.79
C LEU A 36 20.78 -7.49 -15.54
N ILE A 37 19.58 -6.91 -15.40
CA ILE A 37 19.20 -6.16 -14.19
C ILE A 37 19.20 -7.08 -12.97
N ILE A 38 18.62 -8.27 -13.06
CA ILE A 38 18.63 -9.26 -11.96
C ILE A 38 20.06 -9.63 -11.56
N SER A 39 20.95 -9.87 -12.54
CA SER A 39 22.36 -10.20 -12.27
C SER A 39 23.09 -9.05 -11.58
N ASN A 40 22.84 -7.80 -11.99
CA ASN A 40 23.39 -6.62 -11.34
C ASN A 40 22.88 -6.46 -9.91
N LEU A 41 21.59 -6.74 -9.67
CA LEU A 41 21.00 -6.71 -8.34
C LEU A 41 21.65 -7.77 -7.43
N PHE A 42 21.81 -9.01 -7.90
CA PHE A 42 22.52 -10.06 -7.18
C PHE A 42 23.96 -9.65 -6.82
N PHE A 43 24.68 -9.08 -7.77
CA PHE A 43 26.02 -8.56 -7.51
C PHE A 43 26.03 -7.43 -6.46
N LYS A 44 25.10 -6.48 -6.57
CA LYS A 44 24.96 -5.32 -5.68
C LYS A 44 24.63 -5.72 -4.25
N TYR A 45 23.73 -6.69 -4.06
CA TYR A 45 23.32 -7.17 -2.74
C TYR A 45 24.14 -8.37 -2.23
N ASN A 46 25.07 -8.90 -3.04
CA ASN A 46 25.85 -10.09 -2.75
C ASN A 46 24.96 -11.30 -2.39
N THR A 47 23.95 -11.54 -3.22
CA THR A 47 22.95 -12.60 -3.08
C THR A 47 22.88 -13.45 -4.35
N TYR A 48 22.29 -14.65 -4.26
CA TYR A 48 22.03 -15.52 -5.41
C TYR A 48 20.55 -15.84 -5.59
N ASP A 49 19.70 -15.27 -4.75
CA ASP A 49 18.26 -15.49 -4.77
C ASP A 49 17.49 -14.17 -4.65
N LEU A 50 16.35 -14.11 -5.35
CA LEU A 50 15.52 -12.91 -5.40
C LEU A 50 14.92 -12.55 -4.05
N PHE A 51 14.62 -13.54 -3.22
CA PHE A 51 14.01 -13.32 -1.92
C PHE A 51 14.95 -12.56 -0.98
N GLN A 52 16.20 -13.01 -0.81
CA GLN A 52 17.22 -12.30 -0.04
C GLN A 52 17.52 -10.93 -0.62
N THR A 53 17.57 -10.81 -1.95
CA THR A 53 17.78 -9.53 -2.63
C THR A 53 16.70 -8.51 -2.27
N ILE A 54 15.43 -8.94 -2.28
CA ILE A 54 14.28 -8.13 -1.89
C ILE A 54 14.34 -7.77 -0.40
N LEU A 55 14.62 -8.74 0.47
CA LEU A 55 14.74 -8.50 1.91
C LEU A 55 15.81 -7.45 2.22
N PHE A 56 16.99 -7.55 1.59
CA PHE A 56 18.04 -6.55 1.77
C PHE A 56 17.68 -5.21 1.13
N ALA A 57 17.00 -5.17 -0.01
CA ALA A 57 16.53 -3.92 -0.59
C ALA A 57 15.54 -3.18 0.33
N ILE A 58 14.65 -3.91 1.00
CA ILE A 58 13.73 -3.37 2.01
C ILE A 58 14.53 -2.90 3.24
N ALA A 59 15.42 -3.73 3.78
CA ALA A 59 16.21 -3.41 4.96
C ALA A 59 17.13 -2.19 4.77
N ASN A 60 17.57 -1.92 3.54
CA ASN A 60 18.36 -0.74 3.18
C ASN A 60 17.50 0.48 2.79
N GLY A 61 16.16 0.39 2.85
CA GLY A 61 15.25 1.49 2.50
C GLY A 61 15.25 1.85 1.01
N HIS A 62 15.70 0.94 0.13
CA HIS A 62 15.71 1.19 -1.32
C HIS A 62 14.34 0.96 -1.98
N ILE A 63 13.50 0.13 -1.36
CA ILE A 63 12.11 -0.12 -1.75
C ILE A 63 11.24 -0.25 -0.48
N ASN A 64 9.94 0.04 -0.61
CA ASN A 64 8.99 -0.17 0.48
C ASN A 64 8.37 -1.57 0.40
N ARG A 65 7.73 -1.98 1.51
CA ARG A 65 7.00 -3.25 1.61
C ARG A 65 5.63 -3.15 0.97
N TYR A 66 5.46 -3.58 -0.28
CA TYR A 66 4.17 -3.53 -1.00
C TYR A 66 3.37 -4.84 -0.96
N ASP A 67 3.69 -5.75 -0.03
CA ASP A 67 3.19 -7.13 -0.02
C ASP A 67 1.67 -7.26 0.22
N LEU A 68 1.00 -6.18 0.62
CA LEU A 68 -0.45 -6.18 0.87
C LEU A 68 -1.29 -5.68 -0.31
N VAL A 69 -0.67 -5.20 -1.39
CA VAL A 69 -1.37 -4.50 -2.47
C VAL A 69 -2.04 -5.48 -3.43
N LYS A 70 -3.37 -5.41 -3.51
CA LYS A 70 -4.18 -6.27 -4.38
C LYS A 70 -4.15 -5.82 -5.84
N ASP A 71 -4.39 -6.75 -6.77
CA ASP A 71 -4.35 -6.48 -8.22
C ASP A 71 -5.31 -5.39 -8.67
N GLU A 72 -6.49 -5.26 -8.04
CA GLU A 72 -7.43 -4.20 -8.37
C GLU A 72 -6.86 -2.81 -8.05
N ILE A 73 -6.08 -2.71 -6.96
CA ILE A 73 -5.39 -1.48 -6.57
C ILE A 73 -4.22 -1.21 -7.53
N LYS A 74 -3.47 -2.25 -7.92
CA LYS A 74 -2.42 -2.14 -8.94
C LYS A 74 -2.96 -1.56 -10.25
N ASN A 75 -4.08 -2.09 -10.74
CA ASN A 75 -4.74 -1.62 -11.95
C ASN A 75 -5.28 -0.19 -11.81
N LEU A 76 -5.89 0.13 -10.66
CA LEU A 76 -6.36 1.49 -10.38
C LEU A 76 -5.21 2.49 -10.35
N ALA A 77 -4.13 2.19 -9.63
CA ALA A 77 -2.94 3.02 -9.53
C ALA A 77 -2.30 3.24 -10.90
N LEU A 78 -2.26 2.21 -11.75
CA LEU A 78 -1.72 2.34 -13.11
C LEU A 78 -2.55 3.34 -13.93
N SER A 79 -3.88 3.24 -13.91
CA SER A 79 -4.76 4.19 -14.59
C SER A 79 -4.68 5.61 -14.03
N HIS A 80 -4.60 5.76 -12.70
CA HIS A 80 -4.48 7.08 -12.06
C HIS A 80 -3.11 7.71 -12.29
N SER A 81 -2.04 6.91 -12.37
CA SER A 81 -0.70 7.42 -12.64
C SER A 81 -0.62 8.13 -13.99
N GLN A 82 -1.28 7.58 -15.00
CA GLN A 82 -1.44 8.22 -16.31
C GLN A 82 -2.21 9.53 -16.17
N TYR A 83 -3.36 9.49 -15.49
CA TYR A 83 -4.22 10.65 -15.36
C TYR A 83 -3.54 11.81 -14.62
N ILE A 84 -2.82 11.52 -13.53
CA ILE A 84 -2.03 12.52 -12.80
C ILE A 84 -0.92 13.07 -13.70
N TYR A 85 -0.19 12.22 -14.41
CA TYR A 85 0.87 12.66 -15.32
C TYR A 85 0.35 13.63 -16.40
N ASP A 86 -0.76 13.30 -17.05
CA ASP A 86 -1.36 14.14 -18.08
C ASP A 86 -1.83 15.49 -17.52
N ASN A 87 -2.40 15.51 -16.32
CA ASN A 87 -2.77 16.76 -15.64
C ASN A 87 -1.52 17.61 -15.33
N LEU A 88 -0.44 17.00 -14.82
CA LEU A 88 0.82 17.71 -14.56
C LEU A 88 1.46 18.26 -15.84
N LYS A 89 1.23 17.62 -16.99
CA LYS A 89 1.71 18.11 -18.31
C LYS A 89 0.96 19.34 -18.81
N ILE A 90 -0.33 19.44 -18.47
CA ILE A 90 -1.19 20.58 -18.85
C ILE A 90 -0.96 21.78 -17.92
N LEU A 91 -0.63 21.52 -16.65
CA LEU A 91 -0.41 22.56 -15.65
C LEU A 91 0.96 23.22 -15.80
N ASP A 92 0.99 24.55 -15.74
CA ASP A 92 2.23 25.32 -15.64
C ASP A 92 2.98 24.98 -14.32
N LEU A 93 4.31 24.88 -14.37
CA LEU A 93 5.17 24.55 -13.24
C LEU A 93 4.94 25.45 -12.01
N LEU A 94 4.59 26.73 -12.25
CA LEU A 94 4.24 27.67 -11.19
C LEU A 94 2.90 27.34 -10.51
N LYS A 95 1.94 26.75 -11.24
CA LYS A 95 0.64 26.32 -10.70
C LYS A 95 0.73 24.99 -9.94
N ILE A 96 1.64 24.10 -10.34
CA ILE A 96 1.83 22.78 -9.70
C ILE A 96 2.21 22.91 -8.21
N LYS A 97 3.05 23.88 -7.85
CA LYS A 97 3.45 24.12 -6.45
C LYS A 97 2.30 24.66 -5.58
N SER A 98 1.27 25.23 -6.19
CA SER A 98 0.10 25.79 -5.51
C SER A 98 -1.16 24.91 -5.61
N SER A 99 -1.11 23.75 -6.29
CA SER A 99 -2.34 23.11 -6.76
C SER A 99 -3.07 22.31 -5.65
N ASN A 100 -4.32 22.73 -5.40
CA ASN A 100 -5.36 21.89 -4.80
C ASN A 100 -5.75 20.72 -5.72
N ASP A 101 -5.35 20.77 -7.00
CA ASP A 101 -5.72 19.78 -8.00
C ASP A 101 -5.05 18.42 -7.76
N LEU A 102 -3.75 18.39 -7.40
CA LEU A 102 -3.09 17.12 -7.07
C LEU A 102 -3.64 16.51 -5.78
N ASP A 103 -3.99 17.34 -4.79
CA ASP A 103 -4.70 16.88 -3.60
C ASP A 103 -6.04 16.23 -3.95
N GLY A 104 -6.80 16.84 -4.86
CA GLY A 104 -8.04 16.28 -5.39
C GLY A 104 -7.84 14.91 -6.04
N LEU A 105 -6.81 14.77 -6.88
CA LEU A 105 -6.49 13.51 -7.56
C LEU A 105 -6.03 12.40 -6.58
N LEU A 106 -5.24 12.75 -5.57
CA LEU A 106 -4.81 11.81 -4.53
C LEU A 106 -5.99 11.35 -3.66
N ASN A 107 -6.89 12.27 -3.31
CA ASN A 107 -8.12 11.93 -2.58
C ASN A 107 -9.04 11.04 -3.44
N GLU A 108 -9.21 11.36 -4.72
CA GLU A 108 -9.99 10.56 -5.67
C GLU A 108 -9.45 9.13 -5.76
N PHE A 109 -8.12 8.95 -5.84
CA PHE A 109 -7.48 7.65 -5.84
C PHE A 109 -7.83 6.82 -4.60
N ILE A 110 -7.76 7.41 -3.40
CA ILE A 110 -8.10 6.70 -2.16
C ILE A 110 -9.58 6.34 -2.09
N ILE A 111 -10.48 7.27 -2.45
CA ILE A 111 -11.93 7.02 -2.46
C ILE A 111 -12.26 5.89 -3.44
N LYS A 112 -11.68 5.90 -4.65
CA LYS A 112 -11.87 4.82 -5.64
C LYS A 112 -11.29 3.49 -5.15
N SER A 113 -10.12 3.51 -4.51
CA SER A 113 -9.50 2.32 -3.93
C SER A 113 -10.41 1.65 -2.90
N GLN A 114 -11.02 2.44 -2.01
CA GLN A 114 -11.99 1.93 -1.05
C GLN A 114 -13.26 1.42 -1.73
N GLY A 115 -13.76 2.14 -2.74
CA GLY A 115 -14.95 1.75 -3.51
C GLY A 115 -14.83 0.43 -4.28
N ILE A 116 -13.61 0.01 -4.65
CA ILE A 116 -13.37 -1.28 -5.32
C ILE A 116 -13.86 -2.45 -4.48
N PHE A 117 -13.61 -2.40 -3.16
CA PHE A 117 -13.95 -3.51 -2.27
C PHE A 117 -15.43 -3.56 -1.91
N ILE A 118 -16.08 -2.41 -1.87
CA ILE A 118 -17.54 -2.29 -1.67
C ILE A 118 -18.29 -2.88 -2.87
N LYS A 119 -17.91 -2.47 -4.09
CA LYS A 119 -18.60 -2.88 -5.34
C LYS A 119 -18.57 -4.39 -5.60
N LYS A 120 -17.52 -5.08 -5.16
CA LYS A 120 -17.41 -6.55 -5.35
C LYS A 120 -18.31 -7.36 -4.42
N ASP A 121 -18.81 -6.76 -3.33
CA ASP A 121 -19.69 -7.41 -2.34
C ASP A 121 -21.15 -6.96 -2.41
N CYS A 122 -21.49 -6.05 -3.34
CA CYS A 122 -22.80 -5.40 -3.49
C CYS A 122 -24.00 -6.32 -3.78
N SER A 123 -23.87 -7.65 -3.69
CA SER A 123 -25.01 -8.53 -3.96
C SER A 123 -25.85 -8.92 -2.75
N LYS A 124 -25.48 -8.68 -1.46
CA LYS A 124 -26.39 -9.10 -0.36
C LYS A 124 -26.21 -8.69 1.10
N ILE A 125 -25.26 -7.86 1.54
CA ILE A 125 -25.01 -7.78 3.00
C ILE A 125 -24.96 -6.34 3.52
N SER A 126 -26.03 -5.91 4.20
CA SER A 126 -25.96 -4.80 5.16
C SER A 126 -25.15 -5.28 6.36
N PHE A 127 -23.83 -5.24 6.24
CA PHE A 127 -22.94 -5.55 7.33
C PHE A 127 -22.95 -4.37 8.31
N VAL A 128 -23.49 -4.59 9.50
CA VAL A 128 -23.31 -3.69 10.65
C VAL A 128 -22.67 -4.50 11.75
N LEU A 129 -21.60 -3.96 12.33
CA LEU A 129 -20.94 -4.55 13.48
C LEU A 129 -21.63 -4.09 14.76
N SER A 130 -21.82 -4.99 15.71
CA SER A 130 -22.32 -4.61 17.03
C SER A 130 -21.25 -3.83 17.80
N LEU A 131 -21.65 -3.10 18.84
CA LEU A 131 -20.70 -2.41 19.73
C LEU A 131 -19.68 -3.39 20.34
N GLU A 132 -20.13 -4.59 20.71
CA GLU A 132 -19.26 -5.65 21.23
C GLU A 132 -18.24 -6.13 20.18
N GLU A 133 -18.65 -6.24 18.92
CA GLU A 133 -17.75 -6.58 17.81
C GLU A 133 -16.73 -5.48 17.52
N ILE A 134 -17.16 -4.21 17.61
CA ILE A 134 -16.29 -3.03 17.46
C ILE A 134 -15.25 -3.01 18.59
N GLU A 135 -15.68 -3.11 19.85
CA GLU A 135 -14.78 -3.11 21.01
C GLU A 135 -13.82 -4.30 20.98
N TYR A 136 -14.28 -5.49 20.57
CA TYR A 136 -13.39 -6.64 20.40
C TYR A 136 -12.32 -6.39 19.31
N CYS A 137 -12.73 -5.85 18.17
CA CYS A 137 -11.79 -5.51 17.10
C CYS A 137 -10.78 -4.47 17.57
N LYS A 138 -11.25 -3.42 18.24
CA LYS A 138 -10.43 -2.35 18.79
C LYS A 138 -9.42 -2.90 19.80
N HIS A 139 -9.86 -3.69 20.76
CA HIS A 139 -9.01 -4.33 21.75
C HIS A 139 -7.93 -5.21 21.10
N ARG A 140 -8.29 -6.01 20.09
CA ARG A 140 -7.32 -6.86 19.37
C ARG A 140 -6.30 -6.07 18.57
N VAL A 141 -6.69 -4.95 17.97
CA VAL A 141 -5.75 -4.03 17.30
C VAL A 141 -4.84 -3.40 18.35
N PHE A 142 -5.38 -2.69 19.35
CA PHE A 142 -4.60 -1.97 20.37
C PHE A 142 -3.65 -2.86 21.20
N HIS A 143 -4.05 -4.07 21.61
CA HIS A 143 -3.14 -4.96 22.34
C HIS A 143 -2.02 -5.53 21.47
N SER A 144 -2.26 -5.70 20.16
CA SER A 144 -1.17 -6.01 19.22
C SER A 144 -0.14 -4.88 19.14
N LEU A 145 -0.53 -3.64 19.50
CA LEU A 145 0.35 -2.46 19.55
C LEU A 145 1.15 -2.33 20.85
N ARG A 146 0.70 -2.94 21.96
CA ARG A 146 1.24 -2.63 23.30
C ARG A 146 2.04 -3.75 23.98
N CYS A 147 2.19 -4.93 23.37
CA CYS A 147 3.06 -6.02 23.87
C CYS A 147 2.91 -6.40 25.37
N ASP A 148 1.85 -6.01 26.07
CA ASP A 148 1.58 -6.48 27.44
C ASP A 148 0.86 -7.83 27.38
N LEU A 149 1.65 -8.90 27.47
CA LEU A 149 1.21 -10.29 27.33
C LEU A 149 0.33 -10.78 28.51
N SER A 150 0.34 -10.11 29.66
CA SER A 150 -0.37 -10.57 30.87
C SER A 150 -1.86 -10.26 30.89
N GLU A 151 -2.33 -9.23 30.18
CA GLU A 151 -3.76 -8.93 30.00
C GLU A 151 -4.38 -9.64 28.78
N PHE A 152 -3.53 -10.31 27.97
CA PHE A 152 -3.93 -10.94 26.72
C PHE A 152 -4.85 -12.16 26.91
N ASP A 153 -4.77 -12.85 28.06
CA ASP A 153 -5.31 -14.21 28.18
C ASP A 153 -6.82 -14.25 28.52
N GLU A 154 -7.33 -13.51 29.50
CA GLU A 154 -8.72 -13.74 29.95
C GLU A 154 -9.80 -13.10 29.06
N SER A 155 -9.63 -11.87 28.56
CA SER A 155 -10.69 -11.20 27.79
C SER A 155 -10.83 -11.76 26.35
N ILE A 156 -9.73 -12.22 25.75
CA ILE A 156 -9.70 -12.76 24.38
C ILE A 156 -10.16 -14.22 24.36
N LEU A 157 -9.71 -15.06 25.30
CA LEU A 157 -10.20 -16.44 25.43
C LEU A 157 -11.72 -16.48 25.62
N THR A 158 -12.27 -15.51 26.36
CA THR A 158 -13.71 -15.38 26.62
C THR A 158 -14.50 -14.97 25.35
N ASN A 159 -13.86 -14.27 24.41
CA ASN A 159 -14.50 -13.69 23.22
C ASN A 159 -14.20 -14.40 21.89
N PHE A 160 -13.66 -15.61 21.93
CA PHE A 160 -13.40 -16.44 20.73
C PHE A 160 -14.66 -16.69 19.87
N LYS A 161 -15.85 -16.59 20.49
CA LYS A 161 -17.15 -16.64 19.77
C LYS A 161 -17.33 -15.45 18.83
N ILE A 162 -16.94 -14.24 19.25
CA ILE A 162 -17.00 -13.01 18.43
C ILE A 162 -16.08 -13.17 17.23
N GLU A 163 -14.83 -13.60 17.44
CA GLU A 163 -13.88 -13.85 16.35
C GLU A 163 -14.41 -14.86 15.32
N LYS A 164 -14.90 -16.02 15.78
CA LYS A 164 -15.48 -17.03 14.88
C LYS A 164 -16.69 -16.51 14.13
N ALA A 165 -17.55 -15.72 14.78
CA ALA A 165 -18.70 -15.10 14.13
C ALA A 165 -18.26 -14.11 13.05
N LEU A 166 -17.29 -13.24 13.33
CA LEU A 166 -16.74 -12.28 12.38
C LEU A 166 -16.07 -12.98 11.19
N ILE A 167 -15.20 -13.97 11.44
CA ILE A 167 -14.54 -14.78 10.41
C ILE A 167 -15.58 -15.40 9.46
N ARG A 168 -16.60 -16.05 10.03
CA ARG A 168 -17.67 -16.70 9.25
C ARG A 168 -18.51 -15.70 8.47
N ARG A 169 -18.92 -14.60 9.12
CA ARG A 169 -19.76 -13.58 8.50
C ARG A 169 -19.00 -12.90 7.35
N LEU A 170 -17.78 -12.43 7.60
CA LEU A 170 -16.95 -11.72 6.63
C LEU A 170 -16.29 -12.64 5.60
N LYS A 171 -16.45 -13.97 5.75
CA LYS A 171 -15.90 -15.01 4.84
C LYS A 171 -14.39 -14.91 4.67
N VAL A 172 -13.70 -14.76 5.80
CA VAL A 172 -12.23 -14.67 5.85
C VAL A 172 -11.65 -15.83 6.63
N ASN A 173 -10.34 -16.06 6.49
CA ASN A 173 -9.70 -17.27 7.04
C ASN A 173 -9.11 -17.08 8.45
N ASN A 174 -8.95 -15.85 8.91
CA ASN A 174 -8.36 -15.53 10.20
C ASN A 174 -8.75 -14.11 10.65
N PHE A 175 -8.39 -13.75 11.88
CA PHE A 175 -8.71 -12.44 12.45
C PHE A 175 -7.98 -11.26 11.79
N PHE A 176 -6.75 -11.41 11.31
CA PHE A 176 -6.08 -10.33 10.56
C PHE A 176 -6.89 -9.95 9.31
N ASN A 177 -7.42 -10.97 8.62
CA ASN A 177 -8.31 -10.77 7.49
C ASN A 177 -9.68 -10.22 7.91
N VAL A 178 -10.13 -10.42 9.16
CA VAL A 178 -11.33 -9.74 9.71
C VAL A 178 -11.10 -8.23 9.74
N ILE A 179 -10.03 -7.77 10.40
CA ILE A 179 -9.72 -6.33 10.48
C ILE A 179 -9.58 -5.73 9.08
N ARG A 180 -8.91 -6.45 8.18
CA ARG A 180 -8.77 -6.03 6.78
C ARG A 180 -10.11 -5.89 6.10
N ARG A 181 -10.99 -6.88 6.26
CA ARG A 181 -12.30 -6.86 5.64
C ARG A 181 -13.21 -5.78 6.21
N VAL A 182 -13.09 -5.46 7.50
CA VAL A 182 -13.79 -4.36 8.16
C VAL A 182 -13.43 -3.01 7.51
N PHE A 183 -12.15 -2.73 7.28
CA PHE A 183 -11.72 -1.49 6.64
C PHE A 183 -12.03 -1.43 5.15
N GLU A 184 -11.85 -2.54 4.42
CA GLU A 184 -12.20 -2.66 3.01
C GLU A 184 -13.68 -2.41 2.75
N LEU A 185 -14.55 -2.90 3.63
CA LEU A 185 -15.99 -2.72 3.55
C LEU A 185 -16.47 -1.41 4.21
N GLN A 186 -15.55 -0.60 4.75
CA GLN A 186 -15.86 0.65 5.47
C GLN A 186 -16.92 0.44 6.58
N LEU A 187 -16.86 -0.67 7.31
CA LEU A 187 -17.87 -0.98 8.34
C LEU A 187 -17.73 -0.12 9.59
N ILE A 188 -16.54 0.47 9.79
CA ILE A 188 -16.20 1.35 10.89
C ILE A 188 -15.24 2.42 10.34
N GLU A 189 -15.36 3.64 10.82
CA GLU A 189 -14.42 4.71 10.54
C GLU A 189 -13.03 4.38 11.12
N LYS A 190 -11.97 4.76 10.42
CA LYS A 190 -10.59 4.33 10.74
C LYS A 190 -10.04 5.02 11.99
N ASP A 191 -10.49 6.24 12.26
CA ASP A 191 -10.19 7.04 13.45
C ASP A 191 -10.70 6.40 14.75
N ILE A 192 -11.76 5.59 14.69
CA ILE A 192 -12.23 4.78 15.84
C ILE A 192 -11.15 3.80 16.32
N PHE A 193 -10.31 3.30 15.42
CA PHE A 193 -9.21 2.38 15.72
C PHE A 193 -7.88 3.09 15.93
N VAL A 194 -7.61 4.14 15.17
CA VAL A 194 -6.36 4.89 15.19
C VAL A 194 -6.72 6.38 15.35
N PRO A 195 -6.78 6.92 16.57
CA PRO A 195 -7.27 8.29 16.82
C PRO A 195 -6.55 9.37 16.00
N GLU A 196 -5.27 9.16 15.68
CA GLU A 196 -4.44 10.08 14.90
C GLU A 196 -4.51 9.83 13.37
N TYR A 197 -5.45 8.99 12.90
CA TYR A 197 -5.52 8.57 11.49
C TYR A 197 -5.64 9.74 10.52
N GLU A 198 -6.44 10.77 10.84
CA GLU A 198 -6.58 11.93 9.96
C GLU A 198 -5.27 12.69 9.77
N ASP A 199 -4.50 12.87 10.84
CA ASP A 199 -3.23 13.59 10.79
C ASP A 199 -2.15 12.76 10.09
N LEU A 200 -2.15 11.44 10.31
CA LEU A 200 -1.34 10.49 9.56
C LEU A 200 -1.65 10.55 8.06
N GLN A 201 -2.93 10.52 7.69
CA GLN A 201 -3.34 10.58 6.29
C GLN A 201 -2.88 11.88 5.63
N LYS A 202 -2.98 13.02 6.33
CA LYS A 202 -2.46 14.31 5.85
C LYS A 202 -0.95 14.26 5.64
N ALA A 203 -0.21 13.71 6.60
CA ALA A 203 1.25 13.62 6.54
C ALA A 203 1.74 12.75 5.36
N ILE A 204 1.19 11.54 5.22
CA ILE A 204 1.55 10.63 4.11
C ILE A 204 1.20 11.26 2.76
N LYS A 205 0.02 11.89 2.66
CA LYS A 205 -0.42 12.55 1.42
C LYS A 205 0.54 13.66 1.01
N GLU A 206 1.00 14.48 1.96
CA GLU A 206 1.95 15.55 1.68
C GLU A 206 3.31 15.01 1.22
N GLU A 207 3.82 13.95 1.85
CA GLU A 207 5.05 13.28 1.41
C GLU A 207 4.93 12.74 -0.02
N VAL A 208 3.83 12.04 -0.33
CA VAL A 208 3.55 11.49 -1.66
C VAL A 208 3.43 12.60 -2.70
N LYS A 209 2.77 13.70 -2.34
CA LYS A 209 2.63 14.89 -3.19
C LYS A 209 4.00 15.48 -3.54
N ILE A 210 4.86 15.68 -2.54
CA ILE A 210 6.22 16.19 -2.72
C ILE A 210 7.02 15.24 -3.65
N ASN A 211 6.95 13.93 -3.41
CA ASN A 211 7.65 12.94 -4.22
C ASN A 211 7.17 12.91 -5.67
N ILE A 212 5.86 13.02 -5.92
CA ILE A 212 5.28 13.10 -7.27
C ILE A 212 5.78 14.35 -7.99
N ILE A 213 5.72 15.52 -7.35
CA ILE A 213 6.16 16.78 -7.94
C ILE A 213 7.66 16.74 -8.24
N SER A 214 8.47 16.26 -7.29
CA SER A 214 9.92 16.17 -7.44
C SER A 214 10.31 15.25 -8.61
N ASN A 215 9.76 14.03 -8.66
CA ASN A 215 10.04 13.08 -9.73
C ASN A 215 9.54 13.59 -11.09
N TYR A 216 8.41 14.28 -11.13
CA TYR A 216 7.90 14.87 -12.37
C TYR A 216 8.81 15.98 -12.90
N GLN A 217 9.43 16.76 -12.02
CA GLN A 217 10.34 17.86 -12.36
C GLN A 217 11.77 17.40 -12.69
N ALA A 218 12.12 16.14 -12.43
CA ALA A 218 13.42 15.59 -12.77
C ALA A 218 13.68 15.65 -14.29
N LEU A 219 14.81 16.23 -14.69
CA LEU A 219 15.16 16.45 -16.09
C LEU A 219 15.77 15.21 -16.76
N ASP A 220 16.36 14.32 -15.96
CA ASP A 220 17.02 13.09 -16.38
C ASP A 220 16.07 11.90 -16.55
N MET A 221 14.79 12.09 -16.22
CA MET A 221 13.76 11.05 -16.33
C MET A 221 12.94 11.21 -17.60
N THR A 222 12.74 10.10 -18.31
CA THR A 222 11.78 10.01 -19.42
C THR A 222 10.34 10.15 -18.93
N ASP A 223 9.43 10.53 -19.83
CA ASP A 223 7.98 10.58 -19.57
C ASP A 223 7.45 9.29 -18.93
N LYS A 224 7.96 8.15 -19.39
CA LYS A 224 7.60 6.83 -18.87
C LYS A 224 8.08 6.63 -17.44
N GLU A 225 9.33 6.97 -17.14
CA GLU A 225 9.87 6.85 -15.79
C GLU A 225 9.14 7.76 -14.80
N LYS A 226 8.72 8.95 -15.25
CA LYS A 226 7.86 9.85 -14.47
C LYS A 226 6.51 9.21 -14.16
N ARG A 227 5.83 8.65 -15.16
CA ARG A 227 4.57 7.93 -14.98
C ARG A 227 4.71 6.74 -14.02
N LEU A 228 5.72 5.91 -14.21
CA LEU A 228 5.99 4.76 -13.34
C LEU A 228 6.34 5.20 -11.91
N SER A 229 7.04 6.31 -11.74
CA SER A 229 7.31 6.88 -10.42
C SER A 229 6.04 7.33 -9.72
N ILE A 230 5.11 7.96 -10.45
CA ILE A 230 3.78 8.29 -9.93
C ILE A 230 3.03 7.01 -9.53
N TYR A 231 3.06 5.97 -10.38
CA TYR A 231 2.47 4.67 -10.07
C TYR A 231 3.01 4.10 -8.74
N PHE A 232 4.33 4.01 -8.56
CA PHE A 232 4.91 3.50 -7.33
C PHE A 232 4.60 4.38 -6.11
N ASN A 233 4.50 5.71 -6.28
CA ASN A 233 4.08 6.63 -5.23
C ASN A 233 2.62 6.41 -4.81
N LEU A 234 1.71 6.14 -5.75
CA LEU A 234 0.31 5.80 -5.45
C LEU A 234 0.17 4.45 -4.74
N ILE A 235 0.92 3.45 -5.21
CA ILE A 235 1.00 2.15 -4.54
C ILE A 235 1.51 2.32 -3.11
N ASN A 236 2.56 3.11 -2.92
CA ASN A 236 3.09 3.39 -1.60
C ASN A 236 2.07 4.11 -0.73
N TYR A 237 1.36 5.10 -1.28
CA TYR A 237 0.36 5.85 -0.54
C TYR A 237 -0.74 4.94 0.01
N TYR A 238 -1.29 4.07 -0.84
CA TYR A 238 -2.28 3.08 -0.41
C TYR A 238 -1.70 2.13 0.64
N ASN A 239 -0.50 1.62 0.38
CA ASN A 239 0.15 0.64 1.22
C ASN A 239 0.54 1.20 2.60
N GLU A 240 1.02 2.44 2.71
CA GLU A 240 1.32 3.09 3.99
C GLU A 240 0.06 3.29 4.84
N LEU A 241 -1.05 3.71 4.20
CA LEU A 241 -2.34 3.83 4.88
C LEU A 241 -2.83 2.48 5.40
N GLU A 242 -2.76 1.42 4.58
CA GLU A 242 -3.17 0.07 4.97
C GLU A 242 -2.21 -0.53 6.02
N ASN A 243 -0.89 -0.41 5.82
CA ASN A 243 0.11 -0.94 6.74
C ASN A 243 -0.01 -0.33 8.12
N LYS A 244 -0.20 0.98 8.27
CA LYS A 244 -0.39 1.58 9.60
C LYS A 244 -1.71 1.20 10.26
N LEU A 245 -2.72 0.78 9.48
CA LEU A 245 -3.97 0.21 10.01
C LEU A 245 -3.80 -1.24 10.49
N PHE A 246 -2.94 -2.02 9.84
CA PHE A 246 -2.66 -3.43 10.22
C PHE A 246 -1.50 -3.59 11.20
N PHE A 247 -0.57 -2.65 11.17
CA PHE A 247 0.72 -2.64 11.85
C PHE A 247 1.03 -1.20 12.32
N ALA A 248 0.13 -0.59 13.07
CA ALA A 248 0.65 0.34 14.08
C ALA A 248 1.65 -0.47 14.94
N GLU A 249 2.75 0.13 15.30
CA GLU A 249 4.06 -0.52 15.34
C GLU A 249 4.20 -1.66 16.38
N CYS A 250 4.22 -2.92 15.90
CA CYS A 250 5.20 -3.90 16.38
C CYS A 250 6.45 -3.75 15.48
N VAL A 251 7.23 -2.68 15.66
CA VAL A 251 8.61 -2.64 15.17
C VAL A 251 9.41 -3.55 16.08
N LEU A 252 9.46 -4.84 15.73
CA LEU A 252 10.54 -5.71 16.17
C LEU A 252 11.66 -5.58 15.14
N ILE A 253 12.78 -5.09 15.67
CA ILE A 253 14.12 -5.03 15.07
C ILE A 253 14.51 -6.40 14.49
#